data_AF-A0A5C5S5J6-F1
#
_entry.id   AF-A0A5C5S5J6-F1
#
_cell.length_a   1.000
_cell.length_b   1.000
_cell.length_c   1.000
_cell.angle_alpha   90.00
_cell.angle_beta   90.00
_cell.angle_gamma   90.00
#
_symmetry.space_group_name_H-M   'P 1'
#
loop_
_entity.id
_entity.type
_entity.pdbx_description
1 polymer ?
#
loop_
_entity_poly.entity_id
_entity_poly.type
_entity_poly.pdbx_seq_one_letter_code
_entity_poly.pdbx_strand_id
1 'polypeptide(L)'
;MLTDDEDRQFTPADIAELVAVVVALGLLFWLLEPLNPWVKYPAILFGSVAVLAVWRGLRRMVDRRTGGRAGRIAPLQVVQTAPGAHSLVLVAGGRPSDDAVRAHGHEPNGYFWQGIAERIAPQLVERVHLDSEAGLFSARGEREVLVLLGSAMASVVNDPARLREVLAAAQADGFVFDD
;
A
#
# COMPACT_ATOMS: atom_id res chain seq x y z
N MET A 1 12.75 13.08 -25.83
CA MET A 1 11.67 12.62 -24.94
C MET A 1 11.91 11.14 -24.70
N LEU A 2 12.92 10.84 -23.87
CA LEU A 2 13.20 9.48 -23.37
C LEU A 2 12.42 9.36 -22.06
N THR A 3 11.71 8.26 -21.90
CA THR A 3 10.92 7.92 -20.71
C THR A 3 11.84 7.67 -19.52
N ASP A 4 11.59 8.43 -18.46
CA ASP A 4 12.21 8.37 -17.13
C ASP A 4 11.68 7.14 -16.35
N ASP A 5 11.97 5.93 -16.85
CA ASP A 5 11.49 4.66 -16.28
C ASP A 5 12.65 3.64 -16.09
N GLU A 6 13.90 4.11 -16.04
CA GLU A 6 15.09 3.24 -15.93
C GLU A 6 15.55 2.95 -14.49
N ASP A 7 15.00 3.63 -13.47
CA ASP A 7 15.41 3.48 -12.06
C ASP A 7 14.41 2.70 -11.18
N ARG A 8 13.60 1.83 -11.78
CA ARG A 8 12.73 0.93 -10.99
C ARG A 8 13.55 -0.20 -10.39
N GLN A 9 14.05 0.01 -9.16
CA GLN A 9 14.68 -1.06 -8.38
C GLN A 9 13.69 -2.21 -8.18
N PHE A 10 14.09 -3.41 -8.64
CA PHE A 10 13.30 -4.63 -8.47
C PHE A 10 13.04 -4.88 -6.99
N THR A 11 11.76 -4.91 -6.61
CA THR A 11 11.39 -5.28 -5.25
C THR A 11 11.62 -6.78 -5.03
N PRO A 12 11.79 -7.24 -3.78
CA PRO A 12 11.83 -8.68 -3.48
C PRO A 12 10.61 -9.44 -4.02
N ALA A 13 9.48 -8.75 -4.18
CA ALA A 13 8.26 -9.32 -4.77
C ALA A 13 8.37 -9.50 -6.30
N ASP A 14 9.01 -8.56 -7.00
CA ASP A 14 9.25 -8.67 -8.44
C ASP A 14 10.23 -9.81 -8.75
N ILE A 15 11.24 -9.99 -7.89
CA ILE A 15 12.17 -11.12 -7.97
C ILE A 15 11.44 -12.45 -7.76
N ALA A 16 10.56 -12.53 -6.76
CA ALA A 16 9.76 -13.73 -6.51
C ALA A 16 8.79 -14.06 -7.66
N GLU A 17 8.20 -13.05 -8.31
CA GLU A 17 7.35 -13.22 -9.49
C GLU A 17 8.16 -13.77 -10.67
N LEU A 18 9.36 -13.21 -10.92
CA LEU A 18 10.27 -13.70 -11.96
C LEU A 18 10.66 -15.17 -11.72
N VAL A 19 11.05 -15.52 -10.49
CA VAL A 19 11.43 -16.89 -10.12
C VAL A 19 10.25 -17.86 -10.32
N ALA A 20 9.04 -17.48 -9.89
CA ALA A 20 7.86 -18.33 -10.05
C ALA A 20 7.54 -18.60 -11.54
N VAL A 21 7.67 -17.58 -12.39
CA VAL A 21 7.48 -17.72 -13.84
C VAL A 21 8.53 -18.64 -14.45
N VAL A 22 9.81 -18.46 -14.09
CA VAL A 22 10.91 -19.29 -14.61
C VAL A 22 10.73 -20.75 -14.21
N VAL A 23 10.38 -21.03 -12.95
CA VAL A 23 10.14 -22.40 -12.47
C VAL A 23 8.93 -23.02 -13.19
N ALA A 24 7.83 -22.28 -13.33
CA ALA A 24 6.64 -22.77 -14.02
C ALA A 24 6.92 -23.07 -15.50
N LEU A 25 7.66 -22.20 -16.19
CA LEU A 25 8.06 -22.42 -17.58
C LEU A 25 8.97 -23.65 -17.72
N GLY A 26 9.92 -23.84 -16.81
CA GLY A 26 10.80 -25.02 -16.80
C GLY A 26 10.02 -26.33 -16.62
N LEU A 27 9.08 -26.35 -15.67
CA LEU A 27 8.21 -27.49 -15.44
C LEU A 27 7.31 -27.80 -16.63
N LEU A 28 6.73 -26.77 -17.25
CA LEU A 28 5.85 -26.94 -18.41
C LEU A 28 6.64 -27.41 -19.64
N PHE A 29 7.86 -26.91 -19.82
CA PHE A 29 8.75 -27.35 -20.90
C PHE A 29 9.14 -28.83 -20.77
N TRP A 30 9.45 -29.27 -19.55
CA TRP A 30 9.77 -30.67 -19.23
C TRP A 30 8.55 -31.59 -19.39
N LEU A 31 7.39 -31.18 -18.88
CA LEU A 31 6.16 -31.96 -18.96
C LEU A 31 5.67 -32.18 -20.40
N LEU A 32 5.88 -31.18 -21.26
CA LEU A 32 5.45 -31.20 -22.67
C LEU A 32 6.57 -31.69 -23.61
N GLU A 33 7.68 -32.20 -23.07
CA GLU A 33 8.78 -32.77 -23.84
C GLU A 33 8.36 -33.84 -24.87
N PRO A 34 7.46 -34.79 -24.58
CA PRO A 34 7.08 -35.82 -25.55
C PRO A 34 6.13 -35.32 -26.66
N LEU A 35 5.68 -34.06 -26.61
CA LEU A 35 4.74 -33.51 -27.59
C LEU A 35 5.44 -32.94 -28.81
N ASN A 36 4.72 -32.95 -29.93
CA ASN A 36 5.14 -32.30 -31.16
C ASN A 36 5.38 -30.78 -30.92
N PRO A 37 6.49 -30.20 -31.42
CA PRO A 37 6.77 -28.76 -31.37
C PRO A 37 5.60 -27.83 -31.70
N TRP A 38 4.79 -28.17 -32.71
CA TRP A 38 3.63 -27.38 -33.14
C TRP A 38 2.50 -27.31 -32.10
N VAL A 39 2.49 -28.22 -31.13
CA VAL A 39 1.56 -28.26 -30.00
C VAL A 39 2.24 -27.76 -28.72
N LYS A 40 3.53 -28.10 -28.55
CA LYS A 40 4.34 -27.76 -27.39
C LYS A 40 4.46 -26.24 -27.17
N TYR A 41 4.86 -25.49 -28.19
CA TYR A 41 5.14 -24.05 -28.02
C TYR A 41 3.88 -23.20 -27.78
N PRO A 42 2.75 -23.43 -28.47
CA PRO A 42 1.49 -22.76 -28.12
C PRO A 42 1.04 -23.10 -26.70
N ALA A 43 1.14 -24.36 -26.28
CA ALA A 43 0.76 -24.77 -24.93
C ALA A 43 1.63 -24.10 -23.85
N ILE A 44 2.93 -23.86 -24.12
CA ILE A 44 3.81 -23.10 -23.22
C ILE A 44 3.38 -21.64 -23.10
N LEU A 45 3.02 -21.00 -24.22
CA LEU A 45 2.57 -19.62 -24.21
C LEU A 45 1.26 -19.45 -23.43
N PHE A 46 0.25 -20.27 -23.72
CA PHE A 46 -1.04 -20.20 -23.01
C PHE A 46 -0.93 -20.64 -21.54
N GLY A 47 -0.10 -21.66 -21.26
CA GLY A 47 0.16 -22.13 -19.90
C GLY A 47 0.80 -21.04 -19.02
N SER A 48 1.74 -20.27 -19.56
CA SER A 48 2.40 -19.20 -18.79
C SER A 48 1.45 -18.04 -18.45
N VAL A 49 0.56 -17.65 -19.38
CA VAL A 49 -0.49 -16.66 -19.12
C VAL A 49 -1.47 -17.15 -18.05
N ALA A 50 -1.87 -18.43 -18.11
CA ALA A 50 -2.76 -19.02 -17.11
C ALA A 50 -2.10 -19.07 -15.72
N VAL A 51 -0.82 -19.47 -15.64
CA VAL A 51 -0.05 -19.47 -14.39
C VAL A 51 0.07 -18.06 -13.82
N LEU A 52 0.36 -17.05 -14.64
CA LEU A 52 0.41 -15.65 -14.21
C LEU A 52 -0.95 -15.15 -13.70
N ALA A 53 -2.04 -15.50 -14.38
CA ALA A 53 -3.38 -15.13 -13.95
C ALA A 53 -3.76 -15.78 -12.60
N VAL A 54 -3.45 -17.08 -12.44
CA VAL A 54 -3.66 -17.83 -11.20
C VAL A 54 -2.77 -17.28 -10.08
N TRP A 55 -1.49 -17.02 -10.33
CA TRP A 55 -0.57 -16.44 -9.37
C TRP A 55 -1.02 -15.05 -8.92
N ARG A 56 -1.45 -14.18 -9.84
CA ARG A 56 -2.02 -12.85 -9.53
C ARG A 56 -3.32 -12.96 -8.73
N GLY A 57 -4.16 -13.94 -9.03
CA GLY A 57 -5.38 -14.23 -8.27
C GLY A 57 -5.08 -14.76 -6.86
N LEU A 58 -4.11 -15.67 -6.75
CA LEU A 58 -3.65 -16.23 -5.48
C LEU A 58 -2.98 -15.15 -4.63
N ARG A 59 -2.19 -14.24 -5.21
CA ARG A 59 -1.63 -13.06 -4.54
C ARG A 59 -2.73 -12.18 -3.98
N ARG A 60 -3.74 -11.80 -4.79
CA ARG A 60 -4.90 -11.05 -4.29
C ARG A 60 -5.63 -11.77 -3.15
N MET A 61 -5.68 -13.10 -3.15
CA MET A 61 -6.27 -13.88 -2.06
C MET A 61 -5.36 -14.02 -0.85
N VAL A 62 -4.05 -14.12 -1.04
CA VAL A 62 -3.05 -14.16 0.02
C VAL A 62 -2.94 -12.79 0.68
N ASP A 63 -2.94 -11.69 -0.06
CA ASP A 63 -3.04 -10.33 0.48
C ASP A 63 -4.30 -10.17 1.35
N ARG A 64 -5.42 -10.78 0.93
CA ARG A 64 -6.66 -10.84 1.74
C ARG A 64 -6.56 -11.75 2.97
N ARG A 65 -5.72 -12.79 2.98
CA ARG A 65 -5.56 -13.74 4.11
C ARG A 65 -4.45 -13.36 5.10
N THR A 66 -3.34 -12.83 4.61
CA THR A 66 -2.20 -12.30 5.40
C THR A 66 -2.56 -10.96 6.06
N GLY A 67 -3.69 -10.36 5.66
CA GLY A 67 -4.28 -9.18 6.27
C GLY A 67 -4.72 -9.33 7.74
N GLY A 68 -4.62 -10.53 8.34
CA GLY A 68 -4.98 -10.76 9.74
C GLY A 68 -4.08 -10.08 10.77
N ARG A 69 -2.84 -9.70 10.43
CA ARG A 69 -1.96 -8.89 11.29
C ARG A 69 -1.13 -7.82 10.57
N ALA A 70 -0.85 -7.98 9.28
CA ALA A 70 -0.16 -6.96 8.47
C ALA A 70 -1.12 -6.10 7.62
N GLY A 71 -2.41 -6.46 7.52
CA GLY A 71 -3.38 -5.77 6.67
C GLY A 71 -4.30 -4.76 7.35
N ARG A 72 -4.19 -4.56 8.67
CA ARG A 72 -4.98 -3.50 9.34
C ARG A 72 -4.37 -2.11 9.21
N ILE A 73 -3.06 -2.00 9.05
CA ILE A 73 -2.35 -0.72 9.08
C ILE A 73 -1.76 -0.30 7.74
N ALA A 74 -1.57 -1.21 6.78
CA ALA A 74 -1.05 -0.86 5.45
C ALA A 74 -1.98 0.17 4.77
N PRO A 75 -1.45 1.20 4.08
CA PRO A 75 -0.05 1.42 3.72
C PRO A 75 0.83 2.05 4.82
N LEU A 76 0.28 2.34 6.00
CA LEU A 76 1.07 2.84 7.13
C LEU A 76 1.94 1.73 7.74
N GLN A 77 3.08 2.13 8.29
CA GLN A 77 4.05 1.22 8.89
C GLN A 77 4.47 1.73 10.26
N VAL A 78 4.56 0.83 11.24
CA VAL A 78 5.21 1.13 12.51
C VAL A 78 6.66 0.69 12.41
N VAL A 79 7.57 1.67 12.42
CA VAL A 79 9.02 1.47 12.36
C VAL A 79 9.65 1.73 13.72
N GLN A 80 10.68 0.97 14.07
CA GLN A 80 11.48 1.25 15.25
C GLN A 80 12.62 2.20 14.86
N THR A 81 12.67 3.37 15.48
CA THR A 81 13.68 4.41 15.15
C THR A 81 14.88 4.38 16.09
N ALA A 82 14.69 3.87 17.31
CA ALA A 82 15.74 3.60 18.30
C ALA A 82 15.28 2.47 19.24
N PRO A 83 16.16 1.88 20.07
CA PRO A 83 15.75 0.91 21.08
C PRO A 83 14.61 1.47 21.96
N GLY A 84 13.43 0.85 21.92
CA GLY A 84 12.22 1.31 22.61
C GLY A 84 11.43 2.45 21.95
N ALA A 85 11.97 3.13 20.94
CA ALA A 85 11.29 4.22 20.24
C ALA A 85 10.67 3.77 18.92
N HIS A 86 9.38 4.09 18.72
CA HIS A 86 8.62 3.71 17.55
C HIS A 86 8.02 4.94 16.87
N SER A 87 7.92 4.89 15.55
CA SER A 87 7.21 5.88 14.74
C SER A 87 6.24 5.19 13.78
N LEU A 88 5.04 5.73 13.63
CA LEU A 88 4.10 5.40 12.57
C LEU A 88 4.40 6.31 11.39
N VAL A 89 4.59 5.72 10.21
CA VAL A 89 4.92 6.45 8.99
C VAL A 89 3.97 6.12 7.86
N LEU A 90 3.66 7.15 7.06
CA LEU A 90 2.96 7.03 5.77
C LEU A 90 3.66 7.96 4.79
N VAL A 91 4.32 7.37 3.79
CA VAL A 91 4.90 8.16 2.69
C VAL A 91 3.75 8.80 1.90
N ALA A 92 3.82 10.10 1.64
CA ALA A 92 2.82 10.81 0.86
C ALA A 92 2.90 10.40 -0.63
N GLY A 93 1.77 10.49 -1.33
CA GLY A 93 1.69 10.18 -2.76
C GLY A 93 1.51 8.69 -3.10
N GLY A 94 0.72 8.45 -4.14
CA GLY A 94 0.39 7.12 -4.65
C GLY A 94 -0.56 6.32 -3.77
N ARG A 95 -1.37 6.98 -2.92
CA ARG A 95 -2.36 6.30 -2.05
C ARG A 95 -3.72 6.20 -2.73
N PRO A 96 -4.51 5.15 -2.41
CA PRO A 96 -5.82 4.95 -3.03
C PRO A 96 -6.75 6.18 -2.92
N SER A 97 -6.67 6.91 -1.81
CA SER A 97 -7.49 8.08 -1.57
C SER A 97 -6.93 9.41 -2.11
N ASP A 98 -5.71 9.45 -2.66
CA ASP A 98 -5.05 10.71 -3.09
C ASP A 98 -5.87 11.48 -4.15
N ASP A 99 -6.49 10.78 -5.08
CA ASP A 99 -7.31 11.44 -6.11
C ASP A 99 -8.56 12.09 -5.51
N ALA A 100 -9.11 11.49 -4.45
CA ALA A 100 -10.22 12.08 -3.71
C ALA A 100 -9.77 13.29 -2.88
N VAL A 101 -8.55 13.28 -2.33
CA VAL A 101 -7.93 14.46 -1.68
C VAL A 101 -7.86 15.62 -2.67
N ARG A 102 -7.22 15.40 -3.83
CA ARG A 102 -7.08 16.42 -4.88
C ARG A 102 -8.42 16.94 -5.40
N ALA A 103 -9.41 16.05 -5.56
CA ALA A 103 -10.74 16.44 -5.99
C ALA A 103 -11.46 17.39 -5.01
N HIS A 104 -11.03 17.43 -3.74
CA HIS A 104 -11.55 18.36 -2.73
C HIS A 104 -10.67 19.61 -2.56
N GLY A 105 -9.71 19.83 -3.47
CA GLY A 105 -8.84 21.01 -3.46
C GLY A 105 -7.65 20.90 -2.49
N HIS A 106 -7.39 19.70 -1.99
CA HIS A 106 -6.32 19.42 -1.03
C HIS A 106 -5.09 18.77 -1.68
N GLU A 107 -3.93 18.93 -1.06
CA GLU A 107 -2.70 18.25 -1.43
C GLU A 107 -2.51 16.98 -0.56
N PRO A 108 -2.33 15.78 -1.14
CA PRO A 108 -2.16 14.54 -0.36
C PRO A 108 -0.75 14.38 0.24
N ASN A 109 -0.29 15.41 0.95
CA ASN A 109 1.02 15.49 1.60
C ASN A 109 0.96 15.03 3.07
N GLY A 110 2.10 14.98 3.76
CA GLY A 110 2.13 14.51 5.15
C GLY A 110 1.37 15.40 6.14
N TYR A 111 1.31 16.72 5.91
CA TYR A 111 0.53 17.65 6.74
C TYR A 111 -0.97 17.42 6.60
N PHE A 112 -1.45 17.17 5.38
CA PHE A 112 -2.84 16.76 5.13
C PHE A 112 -3.20 15.50 5.92
N TRP A 113 -2.37 14.45 5.82
CA TRP A 113 -2.60 13.20 6.52
C TRP A 113 -2.51 13.34 8.05
N GLN A 114 -1.75 14.32 8.53
CA GLN A 114 -1.76 14.71 9.94
C GLN A 114 -3.11 15.31 10.35
N GLY A 115 -3.65 16.27 9.58
CA GLY A 115 -4.99 16.82 9.85
C GLY A 115 -6.07 15.73 9.82
N ILE A 116 -5.96 14.74 8.93
CA ILE A 116 -6.84 13.57 8.92
C ILE A 116 -6.72 12.78 10.23
N ALA A 117 -5.51 12.52 10.73
CA ALA A 117 -5.28 11.83 12.00
C ALA A 117 -5.93 12.57 13.18
N GLU A 118 -5.74 13.89 13.25
CA GLU A 118 -6.35 14.77 14.23
C GLU A 118 -7.88 14.71 14.19
N ARG A 119 -8.46 14.66 12.98
CA ARG A 119 -9.91 14.65 12.81
C ARG A 119 -10.58 13.34 13.20
N ILE A 120 -9.95 12.21 12.89
CA ILE A 120 -10.57 10.88 13.05
C ILE A 120 -10.23 10.22 14.39
N ALA A 121 -9.12 10.61 15.02
CA ALA A 121 -8.63 9.98 16.24
C ALA A 121 -7.95 10.98 17.20
N PRO A 122 -8.60 12.08 17.59
CA PRO A 122 -8.00 13.15 18.40
C PRO A 122 -7.40 12.61 19.72
N GLN A 123 -8.10 11.68 20.39
CA GLN A 123 -7.65 11.08 21.65
C GLN A 123 -6.37 10.22 21.51
N LEU A 124 -6.09 9.69 20.30
CA LEU A 124 -4.84 8.98 20.03
C LEU A 124 -3.74 9.95 19.65
N VAL A 125 -4.07 11.03 18.94
CA VAL A 125 -3.13 12.09 18.56
C VAL A 125 -2.56 12.79 19.80
N GLU A 126 -3.38 13.05 20.83
CA GLU A 126 -2.91 13.62 22.11
C GLU A 126 -1.83 12.77 22.81
N ARG A 127 -1.69 11.49 22.45
CA ARG A 127 -0.75 10.54 23.05
C ARG A 127 0.50 10.29 22.20
N VAL A 128 0.64 10.97 21.07
CA VAL A 128 1.78 10.83 20.17
C VAL A 128 2.36 12.20 19.83
N HIS A 129 3.63 12.22 19.43
CA HIS A 129 4.28 13.41 18.91
C HIS A 129 4.20 13.39 17.37
N LEU A 130 3.45 14.31 16.81
CA LEU A 130 3.36 14.50 15.36
C LEU A 130 4.61 15.22 14.84
N ASP A 131 5.12 14.77 13.70
CA ASP A 131 6.39 15.23 13.11
C ASP A 131 6.32 15.09 11.59
N SER A 132 5.17 15.46 11.02
CA SER A 132 4.90 15.28 9.60
C SER A 132 5.63 16.32 8.76
N GLU A 133 5.95 15.93 7.53
CA GLU A 133 6.58 16.75 6.50
C GLU A 133 5.82 16.57 5.19
N ALA A 134 6.04 17.43 4.20
CA ALA A 134 5.32 17.35 2.91
C ALA A 134 5.37 15.94 2.28
N GLY A 135 6.51 15.25 2.34
CA GLY A 135 6.66 13.90 1.79
C GLY A 135 6.21 12.75 2.70
N LEU A 136 5.90 13.01 3.97
CA LEU A 136 5.80 11.97 4.99
C LEU A 136 4.90 12.38 6.16
N PHE A 137 3.83 11.64 6.39
CA PHE A 137 3.20 11.66 7.71
C PHE A 137 4.03 10.85 8.70
N SER A 138 4.27 11.41 9.88
CA SER A 138 5.05 10.77 10.94
C SER A 138 4.46 11.07 12.32
N ALA A 139 4.28 10.03 13.12
CA ALA A 139 3.87 10.13 14.51
C ALA A 139 4.73 9.24 15.39
N ARG A 140 5.28 9.76 16.49
CA ARG A 140 6.16 9.03 17.42
C ARG A 140 5.45 8.77 18.74
N GLY A 141 5.56 7.57 19.30
CA GLY A 141 4.92 7.24 20.56
C GLY A 141 5.00 5.77 20.96
N GLU A 142 4.13 5.37 21.90
CA GLU A 142 3.98 3.98 22.31
C GLU A 142 3.47 3.12 21.15
N ARG A 143 4.07 1.94 20.98
CA ARG A 143 3.78 1.05 19.84
C ARG A 143 2.30 0.69 19.76
N GLU A 144 1.65 0.45 20.88
CA GLU A 144 0.24 0.09 20.96
C GLU A 144 -0.66 1.24 20.47
N VAL A 145 -0.34 2.48 20.83
CA VAL A 145 -1.06 3.68 20.39
C VAL A 145 -0.86 3.89 18.89
N LEU A 146 0.37 3.72 18.40
CA LEU A 146 0.70 3.85 16.98
C LEU A 146 -0.01 2.80 16.12
N VAL A 147 -0.19 1.57 16.62
CA VAL A 147 -0.95 0.54 15.91
C VAL A 147 -2.44 0.89 15.82
N LEU A 148 -3.02 1.44 16.89
CA LEU A 148 -4.42 1.89 16.88
C LEU A 148 -4.62 3.07 15.92
N LEU A 149 -3.72 4.06 15.98
CA LEU A 149 -3.75 5.22 15.09
C LEU A 149 -3.56 4.78 13.63
N GLY A 150 -2.59 3.90 13.38
CA GLY A 150 -2.35 3.34 12.05
C GLY A 150 -3.56 2.60 11.50
N SER A 151 -4.30 1.86 12.34
CA SER A 151 -5.51 1.16 11.90
C SER A 151 -6.66 2.13 11.57
N ALA A 152 -6.81 3.22 12.33
CA ALA A 152 -7.81 4.25 12.05
C ALA A 152 -7.48 4.97 10.74
N MET A 153 -6.24 5.40 10.56
CA MET A 153 -5.78 6.07 9.35
C MET A 153 -5.87 5.17 8.11
N ALA A 154 -5.48 3.90 8.22
CA ALA A 154 -5.57 2.95 7.12
C ALA A 154 -6.99 2.79 6.59
N SER A 155 -8.00 2.89 7.46
CA SER A 155 -9.41 2.84 7.04
C SER A 155 -9.83 4.01 6.14
N VAL A 156 -9.13 5.15 6.23
CA VAL A 156 -9.40 6.35 5.42
C VAL A 156 -8.49 6.40 4.20
N VAL A 157 -7.20 6.08 4.36
CA VAL A 157 -6.20 6.09 3.28
C VAL A 157 -6.54 5.08 2.18
N ASN A 158 -7.15 3.95 2.53
CA ASN A 158 -7.55 2.91 1.58
C ASN A 158 -8.98 3.06 1.04
N ASP A 159 -9.77 3.98 1.58
CA ASP A 159 -11.19 4.13 1.22
C ASP A 159 -11.49 5.58 0.82
N PRO A 160 -11.52 5.89 -0.48
CA PRO A 160 -11.83 7.23 -0.98
C PRO A 160 -13.24 7.69 -0.60
N ALA A 161 -14.21 6.78 -0.41
CA ALA A 161 -15.55 7.16 0.01
C ALA A 161 -15.54 7.61 1.47
N ARG A 162 -14.86 6.85 2.34
CA ARG A 162 -14.69 7.23 3.75
C ARG A 162 -13.95 8.54 3.90
N LEU A 163 -12.92 8.79 3.08
CA LEU A 163 -12.22 10.07 3.07
C LEU A 163 -13.19 11.23 2.79
N ARG A 164 -14.07 11.11 1.78
CA ARG A 164 -15.04 12.17 1.46
C ARG A 164 -15.99 12.46 2.62
N GLU A 165 -16.41 11.43 3.36
CA GLU A 165 -17.23 11.62 4.57
C GLU A 165 -16.49 12.43 5.64
N VAL A 166 -15.21 12.11 5.86
CA VAL A 166 -14.35 12.83 6.82
C VAL A 166 -14.16 14.28 6.38
N LEU A 167 -13.88 14.53 5.10
CA LEU A 167 -13.70 15.87 4.55
C LEU A 167 -14.98 16.71 4.64
N ALA A 168 -16.13 16.14 4.27
CA ALA A 168 -17.41 16.82 4.38
C ALA A 168 -17.74 17.19 5.84
N ALA A 169 -17.45 16.30 6.79
CA ALA A 169 -17.62 16.58 8.21
C ALA A 169 -16.65 17.67 8.71
N ALA A 170 -15.39 17.60 8.30
CA ALA A 170 -14.37 18.61 8.62
C ALA A 170 -14.77 20.00 8.11
N GLN A 171 -15.26 20.09 6.87
CA GLN A 171 -15.75 21.35 6.29
C GLN A 171 -16.98 21.89 7.04
N ALA A 172 -17.92 21.03 7.42
CA ALA A 172 -19.10 21.42 8.19
C ALA A 172 -18.72 22.00 9.57
N ASP A 173 -17.64 21.49 10.18
CA ASP A 173 -17.12 21.95 11.46
C ASP A 173 -16.18 23.17 11.33
N GLY A 174 -15.89 23.62 10.11
CA GLY A 174 -14.96 24.73 9.85
C GLY A 174 -13.49 24.38 10.09
N PHE A 175 -13.14 23.09 10.06
CA PHE A 175 -11.76 22.62 10.18
C PHE A 175 -10.96 22.97 8.93
N VAL A 176 -9.73 23.45 9.11
CA VAL A 176 -8.81 23.82 8.03
C VAL A 176 -7.63 22.85 8.04
N PHE A 177 -7.32 22.27 6.88
CA PHE A 177 -6.13 21.43 6.70
C PHE A 177 -4.93 22.32 6.35
N ASP A 178 -3.75 21.98 6.87
CA ASP A 178 -2.49 22.73 6.70
C ASP A 178 -1.71 22.31 5.43
N ASP A 179 -2.41 21.76 4.45
CA ASP A 179 -1.84 21.08 3.30
C ASP A 179 -1.30 21.99 2.18
#